data_AF-A0A925BWD8-F1
#
_entry.id   AF-A0A925BWD8-F1
#
_cell.length_a   1.000
_cell.length_b   1.000
_cell.length_c   1.000
_cell.angle_alpha   90.00
_cell.angle_beta   90.00
_cell.angle_gamma   90.00
#
_symmetry.space_group_name_H-M   'P 1'
#
loop_
_entity.id
_entity.type
_entity.pdbx_description
1 polymer ?
#
loop_
_entity_poly.entity_id
_entity_poly.type
_entity_poly.pdbx_seq_one_letter_code
_entity_poly.pdbx_strand_id
1 'polypeptide(L)'
;MEQPVTEHIDIQEDKGSNNLFPVFLKLETLSVLIIGGGKVGHEKLSAILQNSPKTNMRLVSITIGDDVRSLADQHANIELIERPFLNSDLDLTDIVIIAIDDHEMSSQIRDEAKKLGKLVNVADKPELCDFYLSSVVQKGDLKVAISTNGKSPTIAKRLKEVLQEALPAELASVIDNLHKIRNKLNGNFEYKVKKLNKITKILVEKESVEKEVRWRKIATYSLIGFALMLVGHFIFSYLPFQRMADDTAKWYQTLDKNFHWMVLAGFLAQLVDGALGMGYGVTSATILNSAGISPAAISGSIHTAEMFASGASGYSHYRFGNVNKKLFKALLIPGIIGAILGAILLTKLGETHLIYLRPIMAIYTLLLGVRIIINAFRKQ
;
A
#
# COMPACT_ATOMS: atom_id res chain seq x y z
N MET A 1 -57.97 -26.30 -4.99
CA MET A 1 -58.03 -24.82 -5.07
C MET A 1 -56.91 -24.33 -4.17
N GLU A 2 -55.69 -24.32 -4.70
CA GLU A 2 -54.48 -23.89 -3.99
C GLU A 2 -54.09 -22.52 -4.51
N GLN A 3 -54.01 -21.54 -3.61
CA GLN A 3 -53.54 -20.19 -3.92
C GLN A 3 -52.01 -20.20 -4.04
N PRO A 4 -51.41 -19.50 -5.02
CA PRO A 4 -49.97 -19.37 -5.08
C PRO A 4 -49.51 -18.37 -4.00
N VAL A 5 -48.57 -18.81 -3.18
CA VAL A 5 -47.84 -17.97 -2.22
C VAL A 5 -46.97 -17.00 -3.03
N THR A 6 -47.36 -15.73 -3.06
CA THR A 6 -46.50 -14.64 -3.53
C THR A 6 -45.38 -14.43 -2.51
N GLU A 7 -44.17 -14.92 -2.82
CA GLU A 7 -42.95 -14.48 -2.16
C GLU A 7 -42.77 -12.98 -2.40
N HIS A 8 -42.97 -12.20 -1.35
CA HIS A 8 -42.46 -10.84 -1.28
C HIS A 8 -40.93 -10.92 -1.27
N ILE A 9 -40.32 -10.70 -2.44
CA ILE A 9 -38.90 -10.41 -2.54
C ILE A 9 -38.72 -9.03 -1.92
N ASP A 10 -38.29 -9.00 -0.66
CA ASP A 10 -37.74 -7.80 -0.05
C ASP A 10 -36.51 -7.38 -0.86
N ILE A 11 -36.69 -6.43 -1.77
CA ILE A 11 -35.60 -5.72 -2.43
C ILE A 11 -34.93 -4.89 -1.34
N GLN A 12 -33.91 -5.45 -0.69
CA GLN A 12 -32.96 -4.65 0.09
C GLN A 12 -32.42 -3.56 -0.84
N GLU A 13 -32.67 -2.29 -0.50
CA GLU A 13 -32.01 -1.15 -1.11
C GLU A 13 -30.49 -1.35 -1.00
N ASP A 14 -29.87 -1.74 -2.11
CA ASP A 14 -28.44 -1.97 -2.21
C ASP A 14 -27.70 -0.65 -2.02
N LYS A 15 -27.17 -0.44 -0.81
CA LYS A 15 -26.27 0.64 -0.45
C LYS A 15 -24.96 0.50 -1.22
N GLY A 16 -24.95 0.98 -2.47
CA GLY A 16 -23.76 1.43 -3.18
C GLY A 16 -23.05 0.40 -4.05
N SER A 17 -23.77 -0.32 -4.91
CA SER A 17 -23.13 -1.17 -5.93
C SER A 17 -22.42 -0.37 -7.03
N ASN A 18 -21.33 -0.96 -7.51
CA ASN A 18 -20.54 -0.46 -8.64
C ASN A 18 -21.08 -1.07 -9.94
N ASN A 19 -22.12 -0.46 -10.50
CA ASN A 19 -22.90 -1.02 -11.61
C ASN A 19 -22.47 -0.55 -13.01
N LEU A 20 -21.39 0.25 -13.11
CA LEU A 20 -20.90 0.66 -14.43
C LEU A 20 -20.28 -0.52 -15.17
N PHE A 21 -20.75 -0.74 -16.40
CA PHE A 21 -20.13 -1.69 -17.30
C PHE A 21 -19.02 -1.01 -18.11
N PRO A 22 -17.75 -1.45 -17.99
CA PRO A 22 -16.64 -0.81 -18.68
C PRO A 22 -16.63 -1.19 -20.17
N VAL A 23 -16.72 -0.17 -21.04
CA VAL A 23 -16.63 -0.34 -22.50
C VAL A 23 -15.68 0.69 -23.11
N PHE A 24 -14.98 0.30 -24.17
CA PHE A 24 -14.22 1.22 -25.01
C PHE A 24 -14.98 1.45 -26.32
N LEU A 25 -15.43 2.68 -26.54
CA LEU A 25 -16.15 3.08 -27.76
C LEU A 25 -15.17 3.56 -28.83
N LYS A 26 -15.39 3.14 -30.08
CA LYS A 26 -14.68 3.68 -31.24
C LYS A 26 -15.37 4.98 -31.70
N LEU A 27 -15.04 6.09 -31.05
CA LEU A 27 -15.70 7.38 -31.33
C LEU A 27 -15.52 7.85 -32.78
N GLU A 28 -14.44 7.45 -33.45
CA GLU A 28 -14.22 7.66 -34.89
C GLU A 28 -15.36 7.16 -35.81
N THR A 29 -16.17 6.20 -35.37
CA THR A 29 -17.30 5.67 -36.15
C THR A 29 -18.64 6.28 -35.71
N LEU A 30 -18.62 7.21 -34.76
CA LEU A 30 -19.79 7.82 -34.14
C LEU A 30 -19.74 9.33 -34.32
N SER A 31 -20.92 9.94 -34.31
CA SER A 31 -21.06 11.40 -34.37
C SER A 31 -21.34 11.94 -32.98
N VAL A 32 -20.47 12.83 -32.49
CA VAL A 32 -20.55 13.39 -31.13
C VAL A 32 -21.01 14.85 -31.18
N LEU A 33 -22.06 15.17 -30.41
CA LEU A 33 -22.50 16.54 -30.17
C LEU A 33 -22.05 17.00 -28.79
N ILE A 34 -21.42 18.17 -28.73
CA ILE A 34 -21.11 18.88 -27.48
C ILE A 34 -21.97 20.15 -27.43
N ILE A 35 -22.71 20.33 -26.34
CA ILE A 35 -23.55 21.51 -26.13
C ILE A 35 -22.91 22.35 -25.03
N GLY A 36 -22.46 23.55 -25.37
CA GLY A 36 -21.72 24.44 -24.48
C GLY A 36 -20.27 24.64 -24.92
N GLY A 37 -19.90 25.90 -25.19
CA GLY A 37 -18.58 26.32 -25.69
C GLY A 37 -17.70 27.01 -24.64
N GLY A 38 -18.00 26.81 -23.36
CA GLY A 38 -17.21 27.33 -22.24
C GLY A 38 -16.03 26.42 -21.85
N LYS A 39 -15.50 26.62 -20.65
CA LYS A 39 -14.37 25.83 -20.09
C LYS A 39 -14.67 24.33 -20.04
N VAL A 40 -15.87 23.97 -19.56
CA VAL A 40 -16.30 22.57 -19.49
C VAL A 40 -16.36 21.95 -20.89
N GLY A 41 -16.92 22.66 -21.87
CA GLY A 41 -16.93 22.23 -23.27
C GLY A 41 -15.53 21.99 -23.83
N HIS A 42 -14.60 22.91 -23.59
CA HIS A 42 -13.19 22.76 -23.94
C HIS A 42 -12.53 21.52 -23.30
N GLU A 43 -12.79 21.26 -22.02
CA GLU A 43 -12.29 20.06 -21.33
C GLU A 43 -12.81 18.76 -21.97
N LYS A 44 -14.10 18.70 -22.32
CA LYS A 44 -14.69 17.51 -22.98
C LYS A 44 -14.11 17.32 -24.38
N LEU A 45 -14.00 18.41 -25.14
CA LEU A 45 -13.41 18.40 -26.48
C LEU A 45 -11.96 17.89 -26.45
N SER A 46 -11.16 18.45 -25.54
CA SER A 46 -9.77 18.04 -25.30
C SER A 46 -9.65 16.57 -24.91
N ALA A 47 -10.52 16.08 -24.01
CA ALA A 47 -10.52 14.70 -23.56
C ALA A 47 -10.83 13.72 -24.70
N ILE A 48 -11.78 14.04 -25.57
CA ILE A 48 -12.10 13.23 -26.75
C ILE A 48 -10.92 13.23 -27.73
N LEU A 49 -10.38 14.40 -28.08
CA LEU A 49 -9.27 14.51 -29.02
C LEU A 49 -8.01 13.76 -28.58
N GLN A 50 -7.69 13.80 -27.28
CA GLN A 50 -6.57 13.04 -26.72
C GLN A 50 -6.75 11.52 -26.89
N ASN A 51 -7.99 11.02 -26.92
CA ASN A 51 -8.28 9.59 -26.97
C ASN A 51 -8.62 9.09 -28.38
N SER A 52 -9.30 9.88 -29.19
CA SER A 52 -9.79 9.55 -30.53
C SER A 52 -9.80 10.83 -31.39
N PRO A 53 -8.63 11.26 -31.90
CA PRO A 53 -8.44 12.57 -32.52
C PRO A 53 -9.23 12.77 -33.82
N LYS A 54 -9.66 11.68 -34.46
CA LYS A 54 -10.40 11.68 -35.72
C LYS A 54 -11.93 11.60 -35.53
N THR A 55 -12.43 11.77 -34.31
CA THR A 55 -13.87 11.75 -34.01
C THR A 55 -14.58 12.89 -34.71
N ASN A 56 -15.68 12.62 -35.43
CA ASN A 56 -16.53 13.67 -35.99
C ASN A 56 -17.31 14.35 -34.86
N MET A 57 -17.03 15.64 -34.65
CA MET A 57 -17.59 16.40 -33.54
C MET A 57 -18.29 17.67 -34.02
N ARG A 58 -19.45 17.92 -33.44
CA ARG A 58 -20.16 19.19 -33.55
C ARG A 58 -20.24 19.84 -32.18
N LEU A 59 -19.93 21.12 -32.10
CA LEU A 59 -20.11 21.89 -30.86
C LEU A 59 -21.10 23.02 -31.11
N VAL A 60 -22.19 23.04 -30.34
CA VAL A 60 -23.24 24.07 -30.42
C VAL A 60 -23.23 24.89 -29.13
N SER A 61 -23.17 26.21 -29.24
CA SER A 61 -23.23 27.12 -28.09
C SER A 61 -23.64 28.53 -28.51
N ILE A 62 -24.32 29.27 -27.62
CA ILE A 62 -24.65 30.69 -27.83
C ILE A 62 -23.36 31.52 -27.98
N THR A 63 -22.31 31.12 -27.28
CA THR A 63 -20.99 31.76 -27.32
C THR A 63 -19.92 30.68 -27.23
N ILE A 64 -18.89 30.78 -28.07
CA ILE A 64 -17.77 29.84 -28.09
C ILE A 64 -16.49 30.57 -27.68
N GLY A 65 -15.86 30.10 -26.61
CA GLY A 65 -14.62 30.68 -26.08
C GLY A 65 -13.41 30.44 -26.99
N ASP A 66 -12.40 31.31 -26.87
CA ASP A 66 -11.22 31.31 -27.73
C ASP A 66 -10.41 30.01 -27.64
N ASP A 67 -10.35 29.38 -26.47
CA ASP A 67 -9.68 28.08 -26.28
C ASP A 67 -10.34 26.99 -27.15
N VAL A 68 -11.67 26.97 -27.24
CA VAL A 68 -12.42 26.03 -28.08
C VAL A 68 -12.17 26.30 -29.56
N ARG A 69 -12.16 27.57 -29.98
CA ARG A 69 -11.88 27.95 -31.36
C ARG A 69 -10.47 27.55 -31.78
N SER A 70 -9.48 27.92 -30.98
CA SER A 70 -8.08 27.61 -31.22
C SER A 70 -7.83 26.10 -31.31
N LEU A 71 -8.56 25.30 -30.54
CA LEU A 71 -8.51 23.85 -30.61
C LEU A 71 -9.22 23.31 -31.86
N ALA A 72 -10.39 23.84 -32.22
CA ALA A 72 -11.12 23.44 -33.42
C ALA A 72 -10.36 23.77 -34.71
N ASP A 73 -9.66 24.91 -34.78
CA ASP A 73 -8.89 25.33 -35.95
C ASP A 73 -7.75 24.35 -36.31
N GLN A 74 -7.30 23.55 -35.34
CA GLN A 74 -6.26 22.52 -35.54
C GLN A 74 -6.82 21.20 -36.09
N HIS A 75 -8.15 21.04 -36.16
CA HIS A 75 -8.82 19.78 -36.42
C HIS A 75 -10.03 19.95 -37.36
N ALA A 76 -9.88 19.55 -38.63
CA ALA A 76 -10.93 19.67 -39.66
C ALA A 76 -12.21 18.85 -39.38
N ASN A 77 -12.16 17.90 -38.44
CA ASN A 77 -13.29 17.05 -38.03
C ASN A 77 -14.17 17.69 -36.93
N ILE A 78 -13.94 18.96 -36.60
CA ILE A 78 -14.72 19.71 -35.61
C ILE A 78 -15.51 20.82 -36.33
N GLU A 79 -16.83 20.79 -36.17
CA GLU A 79 -17.71 21.85 -36.65
C GLU A 79 -18.21 22.67 -35.45
N LEU A 80 -17.93 23.97 -35.48
CA LEU A 80 -18.38 24.93 -34.47
C LEU A 80 -19.63 25.67 -34.95
N ILE A 81 -20.69 25.64 -34.14
CA ILE A 81 -21.98 26.24 -34.46
C ILE A 81 -22.33 27.23 -33.34
N GLU A 82 -22.15 28.52 -33.62
CA GLU A 82 -22.41 29.59 -32.66
C GLU A 82 -23.86 30.08 -32.75
N ARG A 83 -24.76 29.36 -32.07
CA ARG A 83 -26.17 29.71 -31.88
C ARG A 83 -26.76 28.89 -30.72
N PRO A 84 -27.97 29.22 -30.23
CA PRO A 84 -28.69 28.35 -29.31
C PRO A 84 -28.88 26.94 -29.88
N PHE A 85 -28.94 25.96 -28.96
CA PHE A 85 -29.26 24.57 -29.27
C PHE A 85 -30.67 24.45 -29.88
N LEU A 86 -30.81 23.60 -30.89
CA LEU A 86 -32.08 23.23 -31.50
C LEU A 86 -32.24 21.71 -31.46
N ASN A 87 -33.46 21.20 -31.30
CA ASN A 87 -33.70 19.76 -31.23
C ASN A 87 -33.22 19.00 -32.50
N SER A 88 -33.21 19.66 -33.66
CA SER A 88 -32.66 19.10 -34.91
C SER A 88 -31.15 18.85 -34.88
N ASP A 89 -30.42 19.41 -33.90
CA ASP A 89 -29.01 19.07 -33.67
C ASP A 89 -28.82 17.61 -33.23
N LEU A 90 -29.88 16.98 -32.70
CA LEU A 90 -29.87 15.58 -32.24
C LEU A 90 -30.04 14.56 -33.37
N ASP A 91 -30.52 14.97 -34.55
CA ASP A 91 -30.96 14.04 -35.60
C ASP A 91 -29.80 13.15 -36.12
N LEU A 92 -28.61 13.73 -36.28
CA LEU A 92 -27.43 13.08 -36.87
C LEU A 92 -26.33 12.78 -35.85
N THR A 93 -26.67 12.62 -34.57
CA THR A 93 -25.70 12.37 -33.50
C THR A 93 -25.97 11.06 -32.81
N ASP A 94 -24.92 10.41 -32.32
CA ASP A 94 -25.00 9.14 -31.58
C ASP A 94 -24.79 9.37 -30.07
N ILE A 95 -23.90 10.31 -29.75
CA ILE A 95 -23.50 10.66 -28.39
C ILE A 95 -23.67 12.16 -28.19
N VAL A 96 -24.27 12.54 -27.07
CA VAL A 96 -24.51 13.93 -26.68
C VAL A 96 -23.79 14.22 -25.36
N ILE A 97 -23.01 15.28 -25.32
CA ILE A 97 -22.33 15.79 -24.13
C ILE A 97 -22.85 17.19 -23.81
N ILE A 98 -23.52 17.32 -22.68
CA ILE A 98 -24.11 18.56 -22.21
C ILE A 98 -23.14 19.22 -21.22
N ALA A 99 -22.61 20.38 -21.59
CA ALA A 99 -21.58 21.14 -20.88
C ALA A 99 -22.03 22.60 -20.63
N ILE A 100 -23.27 22.78 -20.21
CA ILE A 100 -23.88 24.06 -19.84
C ILE A 100 -24.25 24.08 -18.35
N ASP A 101 -24.27 25.28 -17.75
CA ASP A 101 -24.57 25.44 -16.32
C ASP A 101 -26.07 25.34 -16.01
N ASP A 102 -26.93 25.69 -16.98
CA ASP A 102 -28.39 25.68 -16.83
C ASP A 102 -28.91 24.26 -16.56
N HIS A 103 -29.45 24.04 -15.36
CA HIS A 103 -29.94 22.75 -14.92
C HIS A 103 -31.22 22.32 -15.60
N GLU A 104 -32.17 23.23 -15.76
CA GLU A 104 -33.46 22.92 -16.37
C GLU A 104 -33.26 22.59 -17.85
N MET A 105 -32.49 23.42 -18.56
CA MET A 105 -32.13 23.18 -19.94
C MET A 105 -31.35 21.88 -20.12
N SER A 106 -30.40 21.57 -19.21
CA SER A 106 -29.66 20.30 -19.26
C SER A 106 -30.58 19.08 -19.18
N SER A 107 -31.58 19.13 -18.29
CA SER A 107 -32.56 18.04 -18.14
C SER A 107 -33.45 17.91 -19.38
N GLN A 108 -33.94 19.04 -19.92
CA GLN A 108 -34.77 19.06 -21.13
C GLN A 108 -34.04 18.46 -22.33
N ILE A 109 -32.80 18.93 -22.59
CA ILE A 109 -31.96 18.40 -23.68
C ILE A 109 -31.71 16.90 -23.49
N ARG A 110 -31.43 16.47 -22.25
CA ARG A 110 -31.22 15.06 -21.92
C ARG A 110 -32.46 14.24 -22.27
N ASP A 111 -33.65 14.68 -21.87
CA ASP A 111 -34.88 13.94 -22.12
C ASP A 111 -35.20 13.84 -23.62
N GLU A 112 -35.00 14.92 -24.38
CA GLU A 112 -35.14 14.90 -25.85
C GLU A 112 -34.14 13.95 -26.51
N ALA A 113 -32.87 13.98 -26.09
CA ALA A 113 -31.85 13.05 -26.58
C ALA A 113 -32.18 11.59 -26.24
N LYS A 114 -32.72 11.32 -25.04
CA LYS A 114 -33.14 9.98 -24.62
C LYS A 114 -34.34 9.46 -25.42
N LYS A 115 -35.31 10.31 -25.77
CA LYS A 115 -36.45 9.93 -26.65
C LYS A 115 -35.95 9.42 -28.01
N LEU A 116 -34.85 9.96 -28.49
CA LEU A 116 -34.21 9.57 -29.75
C LEU A 116 -33.18 8.42 -29.59
N GLY A 117 -33.08 7.82 -28.40
CA GLY A 117 -32.17 6.69 -28.14
C GLY A 117 -30.69 7.05 -28.09
N LYS A 118 -30.34 8.33 -27.90
CA LYS A 118 -28.94 8.78 -27.85
C LYS A 118 -28.31 8.49 -26.49
N LEU A 119 -26.99 8.32 -26.47
CA LEU A 119 -26.22 8.24 -25.22
C LEU A 119 -25.88 9.64 -24.72
N VAL A 120 -26.21 9.94 -23.47
CA VAL A 120 -26.05 11.29 -22.90
C VAL A 120 -25.03 11.29 -21.76
N ASN A 121 -24.14 12.26 -21.78
CA ASN A 121 -23.32 12.64 -20.62
C ASN A 121 -23.60 14.10 -20.27
N VAL A 122 -23.90 14.37 -19.01
CA VAL A 122 -24.12 15.73 -18.50
C VAL A 122 -22.98 16.07 -17.54
N ALA A 123 -22.30 17.18 -17.79
CA ALA A 123 -21.21 17.63 -16.93
C ALA A 123 -21.70 17.86 -15.50
N ASP A 124 -20.90 17.41 -14.53
CA ASP A 124 -21.08 17.58 -13.09
C ASP A 124 -22.42 17.08 -12.51
N LYS A 125 -23.19 16.29 -13.29
CA LYS A 125 -24.50 15.73 -12.91
C LYS A 125 -24.53 14.21 -13.19
N PRO A 126 -23.86 13.39 -12.36
CA PRO A 126 -23.73 11.95 -12.59
C PRO A 126 -25.05 11.19 -12.73
N GLU A 127 -26.11 11.68 -12.09
CA GLU A 127 -27.47 11.14 -12.10
C GLU A 127 -28.18 11.31 -13.45
N LEU A 128 -27.74 12.26 -14.28
CA LEU A 128 -28.31 12.50 -15.61
C LEU A 128 -27.54 11.80 -16.74
N CYS A 129 -26.47 11.07 -16.42
CA CYS A 129 -25.57 10.46 -17.39
C CYS A 129 -25.89 8.97 -17.65
N ASP A 130 -25.80 8.56 -18.92
CA ASP A 130 -25.77 7.15 -19.32
C ASP A 130 -24.36 6.55 -19.21
N PHE A 131 -23.32 7.39 -19.33
CA PHE A 131 -21.91 7.00 -19.28
C PHE A 131 -21.06 8.08 -18.64
N TYR A 132 -19.85 7.71 -18.18
CA TYR A 132 -18.88 8.65 -17.64
C TYR A 132 -17.60 8.69 -18.46
N LEU A 133 -17.05 9.90 -18.62
CA LEU A 133 -15.69 10.07 -19.08
C LEU A 133 -14.73 9.72 -17.94
N SER A 134 -13.88 8.72 -18.17
CA SER A 134 -12.95 8.19 -17.17
C SER A 134 -11.56 8.80 -17.28
N SER A 135 -10.77 8.70 -16.22
CA SER A 135 -9.32 8.97 -16.32
C SER A 135 -8.68 7.84 -17.13
N VAL A 136 -8.02 8.18 -18.23
CA VAL A 136 -7.38 7.19 -19.12
C VAL A 136 -5.86 7.31 -19.06
N VAL A 137 -5.21 6.17 -18.92
CA VAL A 137 -3.77 5.96 -19.11
C VAL A 137 -3.58 5.31 -20.49
N GLN A 138 -2.71 5.90 -21.31
CA GLN A 138 -2.45 5.40 -22.67
C GLN A 138 -0.95 5.23 -22.91
N LYS A 139 -0.56 4.06 -23.44
CA LYS A 139 0.81 3.71 -23.82
C LYS A 139 0.76 2.92 -25.14
N GLY A 140 0.92 3.61 -26.27
CA GLY A 140 0.68 3.01 -27.59
C GLY A 140 -0.74 2.46 -27.69
N ASP A 141 -0.87 1.17 -27.99
CA ASP A 141 -2.14 0.45 -28.12
C ASP A 141 -2.77 0.04 -26.78
N LEU A 142 -2.05 0.16 -25.66
CA LEU A 142 -2.61 -0.08 -24.34
C LEU A 142 -3.41 1.13 -23.87
N LYS A 143 -4.67 0.90 -23.48
CA LYS A 143 -5.50 1.86 -22.75
C LYS A 143 -6.02 1.24 -21.46
N VAL A 144 -5.94 2.00 -20.37
CA VAL A 144 -6.52 1.65 -19.07
C VAL A 144 -7.44 2.79 -18.65
N ALA A 145 -8.73 2.48 -18.45
CA ALA A 145 -9.72 3.42 -17.94
C ALA A 145 -9.93 3.21 -16.44
N ILE A 146 -9.99 4.31 -15.70
CA ILE A 146 -10.13 4.32 -14.24
C ILE A 146 -11.44 5.05 -13.90
N SER A 147 -12.34 4.34 -13.22
CA SER A 147 -13.61 4.89 -12.74
C SER A 147 -13.74 4.72 -11.23
N THR A 148 -14.36 5.72 -10.61
CA THR A 148 -14.80 5.69 -9.19
C THR A 148 -16.31 5.88 -9.08
N ASN A 149 -17.08 5.62 -10.13
CA ASN A 149 -18.52 5.95 -10.24
C ASN A 149 -18.80 7.43 -9.90
N GLY A 150 -17.93 8.33 -10.36
CA GLY A 150 -18.03 9.75 -10.03
C GLY A 150 -17.71 10.14 -8.57
N LYS A 151 -17.56 9.17 -7.64
CA LYS A 151 -17.38 9.45 -6.21
C LYS A 151 -16.06 10.16 -5.84
N SER A 152 -14.99 9.94 -6.59
CA SER A 152 -13.68 10.55 -6.27
C SER A 152 -12.81 10.79 -7.52
N PRO A 153 -13.05 11.90 -8.23
CA PRO A 153 -12.21 12.31 -9.37
C PRO A 153 -10.72 12.43 -8.99
N THR A 154 -10.42 12.89 -7.78
CA THR A 154 -9.05 13.05 -7.27
C THR A 154 -8.31 11.72 -7.17
N ILE A 155 -8.98 10.65 -6.72
CA ILE A 155 -8.37 9.31 -6.66
C ILE A 155 -8.16 8.76 -8.06
N ALA A 156 -9.12 8.95 -8.97
CA ALA A 156 -8.97 8.53 -10.37
C ALA A 156 -7.75 9.20 -11.03
N LYS A 157 -7.55 10.50 -10.78
CA LYS A 157 -6.38 11.26 -11.27
C LYS A 157 -5.06 10.73 -10.69
N ARG A 158 -4.99 10.49 -9.37
CA ARG A 158 -3.78 9.95 -8.74
C ARG A 158 -3.43 8.55 -9.24
N LEU A 159 -4.44 7.69 -9.41
CA LEU A 159 -4.23 6.36 -9.99
C LEU A 159 -3.76 6.44 -11.43
N LYS A 160 -4.28 7.37 -12.22
CA LYS A 160 -3.80 7.64 -13.58
C LYS A 160 -2.32 8.01 -13.57
N GLU A 161 -1.90 8.93 -12.71
CA GLU A 161 -0.50 9.36 -12.59
C GLU A 161 0.42 8.19 -12.20
N VAL A 162 0.05 7.44 -11.17
CA VAL A 162 0.81 6.25 -10.72
C VAL A 162 0.94 5.21 -11.82
N LEU A 163 -0.15 4.90 -12.53
CA LEU A 163 -0.13 3.91 -13.60
C LEU A 163 0.62 4.43 -14.84
N GLN A 164 0.56 5.73 -15.13
CA GLN A 164 1.30 6.34 -16.24
C GLN A 164 2.82 6.24 -16.01
N GLU A 165 3.26 6.39 -14.76
CA GLU A 165 4.67 6.26 -14.36
C GLU A 165 5.11 4.80 -14.26
N ALA A 166 4.28 3.94 -13.66
CA ALA A 166 4.61 2.54 -13.44
C ALA A 166 4.62 1.70 -14.73
N LEU A 167 3.85 2.10 -15.76
CA LEU A 167 3.78 1.37 -17.03
C LEU A 167 4.96 1.76 -17.95
N PRO A 168 5.86 0.81 -18.28
CA PRO A 168 7.04 1.07 -19.11
C PRO A 168 6.66 1.46 -20.54
N ALA A 169 7.49 2.27 -21.19
CA ALA A 169 7.25 2.75 -22.55
C ALA A 169 7.35 1.61 -23.59
N GLU A 170 8.19 0.61 -23.31
CA GLU A 170 8.43 -0.56 -24.14
C GLU A 170 7.20 -1.46 -24.27
N LEU A 171 6.20 -1.29 -23.41
CA LEU A 171 4.99 -2.13 -23.37
C LEU A 171 4.23 -2.12 -24.70
N ALA A 172 4.26 -1.01 -25.44
CA ALA A 172 3.71 -0.93 -26.79
C ALA A 172 4.39 -1.94 -27.74
N SER A 173 5.73 -1.97 -27.74
CA SER A 173 6.50 -2.90 -28.56
C SER A 173 6.28 -4.37 -28.18
N VAL A 174 6.07 -4.63 -26.88
CA VAL A 174 5.72 -5.96 -26.39
C VAL A 174 4.37 -6.42 -26.93
N ILE A 175 3.36 -5.55 -26.89
CA ILE A 175 2.02 -5.85 -27.44
C ILE A 175 2.10 -6.15 -28.94
N ASP A 176 2.83 -5.33 -29.71
CA ASP A 176 3.06 -5.55 -31.13
C ASP A 176 3.74 -6.89 -31.43
N ASN A 177 4.79 -7.22 -30.67
CA ASN A 177 5.51 -8.48 -30.84
C ASN A 177 4.62 -9.68 -30.52
N LEU A 178 3.81 -9.60 -29.46
CA LEU A 178 2.86 -10.64 -29.12
C LEU A 178 1.78 -10.80 -30.20
N HIS A 179 1.31 -9.69 -30.78
CA HIS A 179 0.37 -9.73 -31.90
C HIS A 179 0.98 -10.43 -33.13
N LYS A 180 2.22 -10.09 -33.50
CA LYS A 180 2.97 -10.74 -34.60
C LYS A 180 3.15 -12.24 -34.33
N ILE A 181 3.53 -12.62 -33.11
CA ILE A 181 3.68 -14.03 -32.72
C ILE A 181 2.34 -14.75 -32.85
N ARG A 182 1.25 -14.20 -32.29
CA ARG A 182 -0.10 -14.78 -32.37
C ARG A 182 -0.54 -15.06 -33.81
N ASN A 183 -0.24 -14.14 -34.72
CA ASN A 183 -0.63 -14.25 -36.13
C ASN A 183 0.22 -15.28 -36.89
N LYS A 184 1.47 -15.53 -36.47
CA LYS A 184 2.34 -16.59 -37.01
C LYS A 184 2.07 -17.98 -36.44
N LEU A 185 1.31 -18.08 -35.34
CA LEU A 185 0.96 -19.38 -34.76
C LEU A 185 -0.18 -20.03 -35.56
N ASN A 186 0.01 -21.29 -35.95
CA ASN A 186 -1.02 -22.15 -36.50
C ASN A 186 -1.60 -23.05 -35.39
N GLY A 187 -2.91 -23.29 -35.43
CA GLY A 187 -3.64 -24.06 -34.41
C GLY A 187 -4.89 -23.35 -33.88
N ASN A 188 -5.66 -24.06 -33.04
CA ASN A 188 -6.87 -23.53 -32.43
C ASN A 188 -6.56 -22.43 -31.39
N PHE A 189 -7.58 -21.64 -31.00
CA PHE A 189 -7.43 -20.49 -30.10
C PHE A 189 -6.75 -20.88 -28.77
N GLU A 190 -7.12 -22.02 -28.20
CA GLU A 190 -6.61 -22.52 -26.93
C GLU A 190 -5.10 -22.81 -26.98
N TYR A 191 -4.60 -23.40 -28.08
CA TYR A 191 -3.17 -23.59 -28.31
C TYR A 191 -2.42 -22.26 -28.38
N LYS A 192 -2.97 -21.27 -29.09
CA LYS A 192 -2.35 -19.93 -29.21
C LYS A 192 -2.27 -19.24 -27.84
N VAL A 193 -3.35 -19.28 -27.05
CA VAL A 193 -3.38 -18.69 -25.70
C VAL A 193 -2.35 -19.37 -24.80
N LYS A 194 -2.29 -20.70 -24.77
CA LYS A 194 -1.33 -21.45 -23.93
C LYS A 194 0.12 -21.12 -24.27
N LYS A 195 0.43 -20.99 -25.57
CA LYS A 195 1.78 -20.67 -26.06
C LYS A 195 2.16 -19.22 -25.80
N LEU A 196 1.23 -18.28 -25.99
CA LEU A 196 1.42 -16.87 -25.64
C LEU A 196 1.64 -16.70 -24.14
N ASN A 197 0.81 -17.33 -23.29
CA ASN A 197 0.96 -17.30 -21.84
C ASN A 197 2.33 -17.83 -21.38
N LYS A 198 2.87 -18.88 -22.02
CA LYS A 198 4.21 -19.40 -21.71
C LYS A 198 5.31 -18.38 -22.04
N ILE A 199 5.16 -17.60 -23.12
CA ILE A 199 6.12 -16.58 -23.55
C ILE A 199 6.00 -15.33 -22.65
N THR A 200 4.77 -14.91 -22.33
CA THR A 200 4.52 -13.73 -21.47
C THR A 200 4.75 -14.01 -19.99
N LYS A 201 4.84 -15.28 -19.57
CA LYS A 201 5.19 -15.66 -18.20
C LYS A 201 6.49 -15.00 -17.74
N ILE A 202 7.46 -14.82 -18.64
CA ILE A 202 8.75 -14.15 -18.39
C ILE A 202 8.58 -12.64 -18.12
N LEU A 203 7.51 -12.01 -18.63
CA LEU A 203 7.19 -10.59 -18.36
C LEU A 203 6.52 -10.41 -16.99
N VAL A 204 5.93 -11.48 -16.45
CA VAL A 204 5.24 -11.51 -15.15
C VAL A 204 6.17 -12.02 -14.04
N GLU A 205 7.09 -12.94 -14.36
CA GLU A 205 8.12 -13.41 -13.44
C GLU A 205 9.30 -12.43 -13.39
N LYS A 206 9.55 -11.89 -12.19
CA LYS A 206 10.66 -11.01 -11.79
C LYS A 206 12.08 -11.60 -12.00
N GLU A 207 12.31 -12.43 -13.00
CA GLU A 207 13.59 -13.14 -13.20
C GLU A 207 14.77 -12.19 -13.46
N SER A 208 14.55 -11.03 -14.10
CA SER A 208 15.63 -10.06 -14.37
C SER A 208 16.11 -9.36 -13.09
N VAL A 209 15.21 -9.03 -12.18
CA VAL A 209 15.54 -8.40 -10.88
C VAL A 209 16.17 -9.42 -9.92
N GLU A 210 15.70 -10.68 -9.93
CA GLU A 210 16.30 -11.72 -9.07
C GLU A 210 17.73 -12.08 -9.48
N LYS A 211 18.04 -12.10 -10.78
CA LYS A 211 19.41 -12.39 -11.25
C LYS A 211 20.40 -11.30 -10.84
N GLU A 212 20.07 -10.01 -11.00
CA GLU A 212 20.95 -8.92 -10.55
C GLU A 212 21.15 -8.91 -9.03
N VAL A 213 20.08 -9.13 -8.26
CA VAL A 213 20.18 -9.18 -6.79
C VAL A 213 21.00 -10.39 -6.33
N ARG A 214 20.89 -11.54 -7.02
CA ARG A 214 21.68 -12.74 -6.70
C ARG A 214 23.17 -12.53 -6.99
N TRP A 215 23.53 -11.96 -8.13
CA TRP A 215 24.94 -11.68 -8.45
C TRP A 215 25.54 -10.60 -7.55
N ARG A 216 24.77 -9.58 -7.18
CA ARG A 216 25.20 -8.60 -6.18
C ARG A 216 25.44 -9.25 -4.82
N LYS A 217 24.55 -10.15 -4.38
CA LYS A 217 24.73 -10.93 -3.13
C LYS A 217 25.97 -11.81 -3.20
N ILE A 218 26.17 -12.55 -4.30
CA ILE A 218 27.37 -13.39 -4.47
C ILE A 218 28.63 -12.53 -4.42
N ALA A 219 28.68 -11.43 -5.18
CA ALA A 219 29.82 -10.51 -5.17
C ALA A 219 30.07 -9.91 -3.77
N THR A 220 29.02 -9.49 -3.05
CA THR A 220 29.14 -8.98 -1.68
C THR A 220 29.63 -10.06 -0.71
N TYR A 221 29.09 -11.29 -0.77
CA TYR A 221 29.55 -12.37 0.10
C TYR A 221 30.97 -12.82 -0.23
N SER A 222 31.36 -12.85 -1.51
CA SER A 222 32.74 -13.10 -1.93
C SER A 222 33.69 -12.01 -1.43
N LEU A 223 33.28 -10.74 -1.51
CA LEU A 223 34.07 -9.60 -1.00
C LEU A 223 34.20 -9.66 0.53
N ILE A 224 33.11 -9.94 1.24
CA ILE A 224 33.12 -10.13 2.70
C ILE A 224 33.99 -11.32 3.07
N GLY A 225 33.87 -12.45 2.37
CA GLY A 225 34.69 -13.63 2.59
C GLY A 225 36.18 -13.35 2.37
N PHE A 226 36.51 -12.59 1.33
CA PHE A 226 37.88 -12.14 1.06
C PHE A 226 38.40 -11.17 2.14
N ALA A 227 37.57 -10.21 2.57
CA ALA A 227 37.91 -9.29 3.65
C ALA A 227 38.09 -10.03 4.99
N LEU A 228 37.21 -10.97 5.32
CA LEU A 228 37.31 -11.83 6.50
C LEU A 228 38.52 -12.76 6.42
N MET A 229 38.90 -13.23 5.24
CA MET A 229 40.11 -14.00 5.03
C MET A 229 41.36 -13.16 5.27
N LEU A 230 41.40 -11.91 4.80
CA LEU A 230 42.52 -10.99 5.04
C LEU A 230 42.61 -10.57 6.51
N VAL A 231 41.48 -10.15 7.09
CA VAL A 231 41.38 -9.80 8.52
C VAL A 231 41.70 -11.01 9.37
N GLY A 232 41.16 -12.18 9.03
CA GLY A 232 41.49 -13.46 9.65
C GLY A 232 42.99 -13.71 9.56
N HIS A 233 43.57 -13.74 8.36
CA HIS A 233 45.00 -13.98 8.17
C HIS A 233 45.86 -12.99 8.99
N PHE A 234 45.48 -11.71 9.04
CA PHE A 234 46.15 -10.71 9.86
C PHE A 234 46.00 -11.02 11.37
N ILE A 235 44.78 -11.28 11.84
CA ILE A 235 44.47 -11.69 13.22
C ILE A 235 45.25 -12.95 13.60
N PHE A 236 45.18 -14.02 12.81
CA PHE A 236 45.87 -15.29 13.04
C PHE A 236 47.40 -15.18 12.96
N SER A 237 47.94 -14.22 12.18
CA SER A 237 49.39 -14.00 12.08
C SER A 237 49.95 -13.21 13.27
N TYR A 238 49.13 -12.36 13.91
CA TYR A 238 49.54 -11.54 15.05
C TYR A 238 49.02 -12.04 16.41
N LEU A 239 47.98 -12.87 16.44
CA LEU A 239 47.44 -13.48 17.65
C LEU A 239 47.96 -14.91 17.81
N PRO A 240 48.67 -15.22 18.91
CA PRO A 240 49.17 -16.55 19.18
C PRO A 240 47.99 -17.48 19.53
N PHE A 241 47.42 -18.15 18.52
CA PHE A 241 46.24 -19.00 18.65
C PHE A 241 46.40 -20.13 19.69
N GLN A 242 47.61 -20.66 19.84
CA GLN A 242 47.91 -21.66 20.88
C GLN A 242 47.75 -21.07 22.28
N ARG A 243 48.22 -19.83 22.52
CA ARG A 243 48.02 -19.17 23.81
C ARG A 243 46.56 -18.85 24.07
N MET A 244 45.82 -18.37 23.06
CA MET A 244 44.38 -18.09 23.24
C MET A 244 43.56 -19.35 23.46
N ALA A 245 43.87 -20.46 22.78
CA ALA A 245 43.20 -21.74 23.00
C ALA A 245 43.48 -22.29 24.41
N ASP A 246 44.73 -22.22 24.86
CA ASP A 246 45.11 -22.62 26.21
C ASP A 246 44.48 -21.71 27.28
N ASP A 247 44.42 -20.40 27.04
CA ASP A 247 43.80 -19.43 27.92
C ASP A 247 42.27 -19.58 27.95
N THR A 248 41.64 -19.93 26.83
CA THR A 248 40.20 -20.21 26.76
C THR A 248 39.86 -21.53 27.47
N ALA A 249 40.68 -22.56 27.31
CA ALA A 249 40.51 -23.83 28.02
C ALA A 249 40.70 -23.66 29.53
N LYS A 250 41.69 -22.87 29.95
CA LYS A 250 41.87 -22.50 31.36
C LYS A 250 40.71 -21.66 31.88
N TRP A 251 40.25 -20.66 31.13
CA TRP A 251 39.11 -19.83 31.49
C TRP A 251 37.82 -20.65 31.62
N TYR A 252 37.58 -21.59 30.71
CA TYR A 252 36.44 -22.50 30.81
C TYR A 252 36.49 -23.35 32.08
N GLN A 253 37.68 -23.78 32.51
CA GLN A 253 37.86 -24.49 33.78
C GLN A 253 37.69 -23.59 35.01
N THR A 254 37.77 -22.26 34.86
CA THR A 254 37.42 -21.30 35.92
C THR A 254 35.93 -20.96 35.98
N LEU A 255 35.12 -21.42 35.02
CA LEU A 255 33.69 -21.19 35.04
C LEU A 255 33.05 -21.97 36.18
N ASP A 256 32.10 -21.32 36.85
CA ASP A 256 31.27 -21.95 37.87
C ASP A 256 30.55 -23.17 37.28
N LYS A 257 30.43 -24.25 38.05
CA LYS A 257 29.69 -25.47 37.65
C LYS A 257 28.24 -25.16 37.29
N ASN A 258 27.68 -24.08 37.79
CA ASN A 258 26.33 -23.60 37.50
C ASN A 258 26.21 -22.79 36.20
N PHE A 259 27.32 -22.48 35.52
CA PHE A 259 27.33 -21.63 34.32
C PHE A 259 26.39 -22.16 33.23
N HIS A 260 26.45 -23.45 32.91
CA HIS A 260 25.60 -24.06 31.88
C HIS A 260 24.12 -24.04 32.26
N TRP A 261 23.82 -24.26 33.54
CA TRP A 261 22.46 -24.15 34.06
C TRP A 261 21.93 -22.73 33.96
N MET A 262 22.78 -21.74 34.21
CA MET A 262 22.43 -20.33 34.08
C MET A 262 22.20 -19.91 32.61
N VAL A 263 22.98 -20.44 31.67
CA VAL A 263 22.76 -20.26 30.22
C VAL A 263 21.43 -20.86 29.79
N LEU A 264 21.13 -22.09 30.21
CA LEU A 264 19.86 -22.75 29.91
C LEU A 264 18.66 -22.00 30.52
N ALA A 265 18.79 -21.57 31.78
CA ALA A 265 17.77 -20.79 32.46
C ALA A 265 17.46 -19.47 31.73
N GLY A 266 18.50 -18.73 31.31
CA GLY A 266 18.35 -17.49 30.55
C GLY A 266 17.68 -17.71 29.20
N PHE A 267 18.04 -18.79 28.50
CA PHE A 267 17.39 -19.17 27.24
C PHE A 267 15.90 -19.46 27.41
N LEU A 268 15.53 -20.26 28.43
CA LEU A 268 14.14 -20.58 28.71
C LEU A 268 13.34 -19.34 29.15
N ALA A 269 13.91 -18.47 29.98
CA ALA A 269 13.29 -17.22 30.38
C ALA A 269 13.01 -16.31 29.16
N GLN A 270 13.93 -16.25 28.20
CA GLN A 270 13.75 -15.46 26.99
C GLN A 270 12.71 -16.04 26.02
N LEU A 271 12.53 -17.37 26.00
CA LEU A 271 11.45 -17.99 25.21
C LEU A 271 10.07 -17.63 25.77
N VAL A 272 9.92 -17.66 27.10
CA VAL A 272 8.67 -17.24 27.77
C VAL A 272 8.40 -15.76 27.49
N ASP A 273 9.43 -14.93 27.56
CA ASP A 273 9.35 -13.51 27.26
C ASP A 273 9.00 -13.22 25.80
N GLY A 274 9.58 -13.96 24.85
CA GLY A 274 9.22 -13.85 23.44
C GLY A 274 7.75 -14.21 23.15
N ALA A 275 7.15 -15.06 23.98
CA ALA A 275 5.73 -15.46 23.86
C ALA A 275 4.75 -14.51 24.57
N LEU A 276 5.13 -13.95 25.74
CA LEU A 276 4.24 -13.19 26.61
C LEU A 276 4.57 -11.68 26.71
N GLY A 277 5.78 -11.28 26.32
CA GLY A 277 6.26 -9.89 26.26
C GLY A 277 6.70 -9.25 27.59
N MET A 278 6.55 -9.92 28.73
CA MET A 278 6.93 -9.43 30.07
C MET A 278 7.40 -10.56 31.02
N GLY A 279 7.88 -11.67 30.47
CA GLY A 279 8.17 -12.90 31.23
C GLY A 279 9.61 -13.02 31.72
N TYR A 280 10.56 -12.35 31.07
CA TYR A 280 11.99 -12.58 31.29
C TYR A 280 12.41 -12.28 32.73
N GLY A 281 12.09 -11.10 33.24
CA GLY A 281 12.50 -10.68 34.58
C GLY A 281 11.90 -11.53 35.71
N VAL A 282 10.63 -11.93 35.61
CA VAL A 282 9.98 -12.73 36.66
C VAL A 282 10.52 -14.16 36.67
N THR A 283 10.68 -14.77 35.50
CA THR A 283 11.22 -16.13 35.35
C THR A 283 12.69 -16.19 35.75
N SER A 284 13.51 -15.24 35.29
CA SER A 284 14.94 -15.16 35.64
C SER A 284 15.13 -14.86 37.13
N ALA A 285 14.34 -13.95 37.71
CA ALA A 285 14.46 -13.63 39.13
C ALA A 285 14.14 -14.84 40.02
N THR A 286 13.13 -15.62 39.65
CA THR A 286 12.74 -16.82 40.40
C THR A 286 13.81 -17.90 40.32
N ILE A 287 14.36 -18.15 39.12
CA ILE A 287 15.42 -19.15 38.93
C ILE A 287 16.71 -18.72 39.65
N LEU A 288 17.16 -17.48 39.46
CA LEU A 288 18.40 -17.00 40.08
C LEU A 288 18.28 -16.89 41.60
N ASN A 289 17.09 -16.54 42.12
CA ASN A 289 16.82 -16.53 43.56
C ASN A 289 16.80 -17.96 44.13
N SER A 290 16.26 -18.93 43.40
CA SER A 290 16.32 -20.35 43.79
C SER A 290 17.74 -20.92 43.79
N ALA A 291 18.63 -20.35 42.97
CA ALA A 291 20.06 -20.66 42.94
C ALA A 291 20.87 -19.91 44.02
N GLY A 292 20.22 -19.14 44.91
CA GLY A 292 20.86 -18.45 46.03
C GLY A 292 21.65 -17.19 45.65
N ILE A 293 21.42 -16.63 44.47
CA ILE A 293 22.13 -15.42 44.00
C ILE A 293 21.56 -14.19 44.73
N SER A 294 22.43 -13.22 45.06
CA SER A 294 21.99 -12.03 45.79
C SER A 294 20.97 -11.20 45.01
N PRO A 295 19.93 -10.64 45.65
CA PRO A 295 18.90 -9.85 44.96
C PRO A 295 19.44 -8.67 44.14
N ALA A 296 20.56 -8.07 44.57
CA ALA A 296 21.22 -7.00 43.84
C ALA A 296 21.87 -7.51 42.53
N ALA A 297 22.54 -8.65 42.57
CA ALA A 297 23.13 -9.26 41.37
C ALA A 297 22.06 -9.80 40.41
N ILE A 298 20.95 -10.34 40.94
CA ILE A 298 19.77 -10.74 40.16
C ILE A 298 19.20 -9.53 39.41
N SER A 299 18.92 -8.43 40.12
CA SER A 299 18.37 -7.23 39.51
C SER A 299 19.31 -6.63 38.46
N GLY A 300 20.61 -6.53 38.76
CA GLY A 300 21.59 -6.00 37.81
C GLY A 300 21.73 -6.84 36.54
N SER A 301 21.80 -8.16 36.67
CA SER A 301 21.93 -9.09 35.54
C SER A 301 20.69 -9.14 34.66
N ILE A 302 19.49 -9.15 35.26
CA ILE A 302 18.22 -9.17 34.53
C ILE A 302 18.04 -7.90 33.69
N HIS A 303 18.14 -6.72 34.31
CA HIS A 303 17.94 -5.47 33.57
C HIS A 303 18.99 -5.30 32.47
N THR A 304 20.23 -5.72 32.72
CA THR A 304 21.29 -5.69 31.70
C THR A 304 20.95 -6.60 30.51
N ALA A 305 20.50 -7.83 30.77
CA ALA A 305 20.10 -8.75 29.70
C ALA A 305 18.86 -8.25 28.94
N GLU A 306 17.87 -7.72 29.64
CA GLU A 306 16.65 -7.16 29.04
C GLU A 306 16.94 -5.98 28.11
N MET A 307 17.96 -5.14 28.40
CA MET A 307 18.36 -4.06 27.50
C MET A 307 18.78 -4.58 26.12
N PHE A 308 19.56 -5.68 26.08
CA PHE A 308 20.01 -6.26 24.81
C PHE A 308 18.88 -7.00 24.09
N ALA A 309 18.09 -7.80 24.81
CA ALA A 309 16.97 -8.54 24.23
C ALA A 309 15.87 -7.59 23.69
N SER A 310 15.47 -6.59 24.49
CA SER A 310 14.50 -5.57 24.09
C SER A 310 15.03 -4.68 22.97
N GLY A 311 16.34 -4.40 22.98
CA GLY A 311 17.01 -3.68 21.88
C GLY A 311 16.95 -4.45 20.56
N ALA A 312 17.23 -5.76 20.58
CA ALA A 312 17.12 -6.62 19.40
C ALA A 312 15.68 -6.73 18.89
N SER A 313 14.71 -6.90 19.79
CA SER A 313 13.27 -6.91 19.47
C SER A 313 12.81 -5.57 18.86
N GLY A 314 13.19 -4.46 19.49
CA GLY A 314 12.89 -3.11 18.99
C GLY A 314 13.49 -2.83 17.61
N TYR A 315 14.71 -3.28 17.36
CA TYR A 315 15.35 -3.21 16.04
C TYR A 315 14.62 -4.07 15.00
N SER A 316 14.16 -5.26 15.38
CA SER A 316 13.34 -6.13 14.52
C SER A 316 12.06 -5.40 14.08
N HIS A 317 11.29 -4.84 15.02
CA HIS A 317 10.08 -4.08 14.72
C HIS A 317 10.36 -2.84 13.85
N TYR A 318 11.49 -2.16 14.08
CA TYR A 318 11.92 -1.04 13.24
C TYR A 318 12.21 -1.47 11.80
N ARG A 319 12.91 -2.60 11.60
CA ARG A 319 13.24 -3.15 10.28
C ARG A 319 11.98 -3.54 9.49
N PHE A 320 10.94 -4.01 10.17
CA PHE A 320 9.66 -4.36 9.54
C PHE A 320 8.75 -3.14 9.26
N GLY A 321 9.18 -1.92 9.58
CA GLY A 321 8.42 -0.69 9.30
C GLY A 321 7.22 -0.45 10.23
N ASN A 322 7.07 -1.24 11.30
CA ASN A 322 5.91 -1.20 12.20
C ASN A 322 6.05 -0.22 13.38
N VAL A 323 6.90 0.82 13.26
CA VAL A 323 7.20 1.75 14.36
C VAL A 323 6.68 3.16 14.05
N ASN A 324 5.70 3.62 14.84
CA ASN A 324 5.26 5.02 14.81
C ASN A 324 6.31 5.90 15.51
N LYS A 325 7.10 6.64 14.72
CA LYS A 325 8.19 7.49 15.20
C LYS A 325 7.75 8.59 16.18
N LYS A 326 6.51 9.09 16.06
CA LYS A 326 5.97 10.13 16.96
C LYS A 326 5.68 9.53 18.34
N LEU A 327 5.02 8.38 18.37
CA LEU A 327 4.75 7.65 19.62
C LEU A 327 6.05 7.16 20.29
N PHE A 328 6.98 6.62 19.50
CA PHE A 328 8.28 6.16 20.00
C PHE A 328 9.05 7.28 20.71
N LYS A 329 9.17 8.46 20.08
CA LYS A 329 9.85 9.62 20.70
C LYS A 329 9.13 10.12 21.95
N ALA A 330 7.79 10.13 21.93
CA ALA A 330 6.97 10.56 23.06
C ALA A 330 7.10 9.63 24.28
N LEU A 331 7.41 8.35 24.08
CA LEU A 331 7.62 7.38 25.16
C LEU A 331 9.09 7.28 25.60
N LEU A 332 10.03 7.33 24.64
CA LEU A 332 11.46 7.12 24.91
C LEU A 332 12.04 8.20 25.84
N ILE A 333 11.79 9.48 25.55
CA ILE A 333 12.42 10.58 26.28
C ILE A 333 11.95 10.63 27.75
N PRO A 334 10.63 10.61 28.04
CA PRO A 334 10.18 10.56 29.44
C PRO A 334 10.60 9.26 30.14
N GLY A 335 10.65 8.13 29.43
CA GLY A 335 11.09 6.85 29.97
C GLY A 335 12.54 6.87 30.46
N ILE A 336 13.47 7.39 29.65
CA ILE A 336 14.89 7.52 30.03
C ILE A 336 15.04 8.44 31.24
N ILE A 337 14.38 9.59 31.23
CA ILE A 337 14.43 10.55 32.34
C ILE A 337 13.89 9.90 33.62
N GLY A 338 12.75 9.21 33.53
CA GLY A 338 12.15 8.50 34.66
C GLY A 338 13.04 7.40 35.24
N ALA A 339 13.69 6.60 34.38
CA ALA A 339 14.60 5.54 34.81
C ALA A 339 15.84 6.10 35.53
N ILE A 340 16.45 7.17 35.00
CA ILE A 340 17.61 7.83 35.62
C ILE A 340 17.22 8.45 36.96
N LEU A 341 16.11 9.19 37.01
CA LEU A 341 15.62 9.79 38.25
C LEU A 341 15.28 8.72 39.29
N GLY A 342 14.63 7.63 38.89
CA GLY A 342 14.31 6.50 39.76
C GLY A 342 15.56 5.83 40.34
N ALA A 343 16.57 5.58 39.52
CA ALA A 343 17.84 4.99 39.97
C ALA A 343 18.59 5.93 40.94
N ILE A 344 18.64 7.23 40.64
CA ILE A 344 19.26 8.24 41.52
C ILE A 344 18.49 8.32 42.86
N LEU A 345 17.16 8.31 42.81
CA LEU A 345 16.29 8.38 43.98
C LEU A 345 16.51 7.17 44.90
N LEU A 346 16.53 5.96 44.33
CA LEU A 346 16.79 4.72 45.06
C LEU A 346 18.20 4.69 45.68
N THR A 347 19.20 5.21 44.97
CA THR A 347 20.59 5.25 45.46
C THR A 347 20.79 6.29 46.56
N LYS A 348 20.09 7.44 46.49
CA LYS A 348 20.22 8.53 47.48
C LYS A 348 19.34 8.38 48.72
N LEU A 349 18.14 7.81 48.60
CA LEU A 349 17.20 7.63 49.72
C LEU A 349 17.35 6.27 50.43
N GLY A 350 18.52 5.64 50.29
CA GLY A 350 18.82 4.25 50.65
C GLY A 350 18.23 3.72 51.97
N GLU A 351 17.96 2.41 51.98
CA GLU A 351 17.51 1.47 53.03
C GLU A 351 16.46 1.94 54.07
N THR A 352 16.63 3.09 54.72
CA THR A 352 15.75 3.64 55.76
C THR A 352 14.35 3.99 55.23
N HIS A 353 14.24 4.46 53.99
CA HIS A 353 12.95 4.76 53.35
C HIS A 353 12.38 3.59 52.53
N LEU A 354 13.20 2.55 52.30
CA LEU A 354 12.82 1.36 51.55
C LEU A 354 11.68 0.59 52.25
N ILE A 355 11.62 0.66 53.58
CA ILE A 355 10.57 0.04 54.40
C ILE A 355 9.19 0.63 54.07
N TYR A 356 9.10 1.93 53.78
CA TYR A 356 7.84 2.61 53.41
C TYR A 356 7.53 2.52 51.92
N LEU A 357 8.55 2.52 51.06
CA LEU A 357 8.41 2.42 49.60
C LEU A 357 7.99 1.02 49.13
N ARG A 358 8.50 -0.05 49.77
CA ARG A 358 8.17 -1.44 49.41
C ARG A 358 6.66 -1.75 49.41
N PRO A 359 5.87 -1.45 50.45
CA PRO A 359 4.44 -1.74 50.43
C PRO A 359 3.68 -0.90 49.39
N ILE A 360 4.08 0.35 49.14
CA ILE A 360 3.46 1.20 48.11
C ILE A 360 3.71 0.62 46.71
N MET A 361 4.96 0.25 46.41
CA MET A 361 5.33 -0.40 45.15
C MET A 361 4.66 -1.76 45.00
N ALA A 362 4.55 -2.54 46.07
CA ALA A 362 3.86 -3.84 46.07
C ALA A 362 2.36 -3.69 45.77
N ILE A 363 1.67 -2.72 46.39
CA ILE A 363 0.26 -2.43 46.09
C ILE A 363 0.09 -1.98 44.63
N TYR A 364 0.96 -1.08 44.16
CA TYR A 364 0.90 -0.59 42.78
C TYR A 364 1.13 -1.72 41.76
N THR A 365 2.15 -2.55 41.95
CA THR A 365 2.45 -3.69 41.07
C THR A 365 1.35 -4.75 41.13
N LEU A 366 0.77 -5.00 42.30
CA LEU A 366 -0.39 -5.89 42.46
C LEU A 366 -1.61 -5.38 41.68
N LEU A 367 -1.94 -4.09 41.79
CA LEU A 367 -3.04 -3.47 41.04
C LEU A 367 -2.80 -3.53 39.52
N LEU A 368 -1.57 -3.28 39.08
CA LEU A 368 -1.19 -3.40 37.67
C LEU A 368 -1.32 -4.85 37.18
N GLY A 369 -0.84 -5.83 37.96
CA GLY A 369 -0.96 -7.26 37.64
C GLY A 369 -2.41 -7.72 37.54
N VAL A 370 -3.26 -7.35 38.49
CA VAL A 370 -4.70 -7.62 38.46
C VAL A 370 -5.35 -7.00 37.22
N ARG A 371 -4.98 -5.76 36.86
CA ARG A 371 -5.50 -5.09 35.66
C ARG A 371 -5.09 -5.78 34.36
N ILE A 372 -3.84 -6.27 34.27
CA ILE A 372 -3.36 -7.04 33.11
C ILE A 372 -4.16 -8.35 32.98
N ILE A 373 -4.37 -9.08 34.08
CA ILE A 373 -5.15 -10.32 34.10
C ILE A 373 -6.60 -10.06 33.67
N ILE A 374 -7.26 -9.04 34.24
CA ILE A 374 -8.63 -8.67 33.85
C ILE A 374 -8.73 -8.34 32.36
N ASN A 375 -7.76 -7.60 31.82
CA ASN A 375 -7.74 -7.26 30.40
C ASN A 375 -7.48 -8.47 29.49
N ALA A 376 -6.71 -9.46 29.94
CA ALA A 376 -6.46 -10.70 29.18
C ALA A 376 -7.73 -11.57 29.03
N PHE A 377 -8.65 -11.51 30.00
CA PHE A 377 -9.92 -12.26 29.97
C PHE A 377 -11.12 -11.46 29.45
N ARG A 378 -10.95 -10.16 29.17
CA ARG A 378 -11.95 -9.39 28.43
C ARG A 378 -11.86 -9.76 26.96
N LYS A 379 -12.85 -10.50 26.45
CA LYS A 379 -13.05 -10.73 25.01
C LYS A 379 -13.03 -9.38 24.28
N GLN A 380 -12.12 -9.24 23.31
CA GLN A 380 -12.09 -8.11 22.37
C GLN A 380 -13.32 -8.11 21.48
#